data_AF-A0A846Q5Q2-F1
#
_entry.id   AF-A0A846Q5Q2-F1
#
_cell.length_a   1.000
_cell.length_b   1.000
_cell.length_c   1.000
_cell.angle_alpha   90.00
_cell.angle_beta   90.00
_cell.angle_gamma   90.00
#
_symmetry.space_group_name_H-M   'P 1'
#
loop_
_entity.id
_entity.type
_entity.pdbx_description
1 polymer ?
#
loop_
_entity_poly.entity_id
_entity_poly.type
_entity_poly.pdbx_seq_one_letter_code
_entity_poly.pdbx_strand_id
1 'polypeptide(L)'
;MFDVNESILKEIYKERPEWSHKGDFGKFLVIGGSKRYTGAPALVAYSAIASLRAGVDLVLVAAPTRAADIIASFSPNLITETFEGDHFTSQTNILKIFLNSRKVSMRSR
;
A
#
# COMPACT_ATOMS: atom_id res chain seq x y z
N MET A 1 -4.89 12.90 -28.73
CA MET A 1 -4.18 13.66 -27.68
C MET A 1 -5.22 14.02 -26.65
N PHE A 2 -5.08 13.56 -25.40
CA PHE A 2 -6.02 13.90 -24.34
C PHE A 2 -5.74 15.35 -23.92
N ASP A 3 -6.73 16.22 -24.03
CA ASP A 3 -6.61 17.62 -23.64
C ASP A 3 -7.00 17.74 -22.17
N VAL A 4 -6.07 18.20 -21.32
CA VAL A 4 -6.26 18.22 -19.86
C VAL A 4 -6.90 19.56 -19.47
N ASN A 5 -8.18 19.52 -19.10
CA ASN A 5 -8.97 20.67 -18.67
C ASN A 5 -9.73 20.37 -17.35
N GLU A 6 -10.31 21.40 -16.74
CA GLU A 6 -11.01 21.27 -15.45
C GLU A 6 -12.20 20.31 -15.49
N SER A 7 -12.85 20.14 -16.64
CA SER A 7 -13.99 19.21 -16.78
C SER A 7 -13.61 17.75 -16.51
N ILE A 8 -12.35 17.36 -16.75
CA ILE A 8 -11.88 16.00 -16.46
C ILE A 8 -11.88 15.69 -14.96
N LEU A 9 -11.74 16.70 -14.09
CA LEU A 9 -11.68 16.49 -12.65
C LEU A 9 -12.97 15.84 -12.11
N LYS A 10 -14.12 16.28 -12.60
CA LYS A 10 -15.44 15.72 -12.21
C LYS A 10 -15.65 14.30 -12.74
N GLU A 11 -14.99 13.95 -13.85
CA GLU A 11 -15.06 12.60 -14.43
C GLU A 11 -14.20 11.60 -13.64
N ILE A 12 -13.01 12.04 -13.20
CA ILE A 12 -12.06 11.21 -12.44
C ILE A 12 -12.48 11.09 -10.97
N TYR A 13 -12.81 12.20 -10.30
CA TYR A 13 -13.17 12.22 -8.89
C TYR A 13 -14.69 12.16 -8.70
N LYS A 14 -15.22 10.94 -8.71
CA LYS A 14 -16.64 10.68 -8.44
C LYS A 14 -16.94 10.76 -6.94
N GLU A 15 -18.17 11.14 -6.60
CA GLU A 15 -18.66 11.07 -5.22
C GLU A 15 -18.61 9.65 -4.69
N ARG A 16 -18.24 9.53 -3.41
CA ARG A 16 -18.15 8.26 -2.71
C ARG A 16 -19.54 7.88 -2.18
N PRO A 17 -20.00 6.63 -2.35
CA PRO A 17 -21.22 6.16 -1.72
C PRO A 17 -21.17 6.33 -0.20
N GLU A 18 -22.32 6.65 0.43
CA GLU A 18 -22.40 6.83 1.88
C GLU A 18 -22.05 5.55 2.66
N TRP A 19 -22.36 4.37 2.11
CA TRP A 19 -22.06 3.06 2.70
C TRP A 19 -20.78 2.42 2.16
N SER A 20 -19.71 3.20 2.02
CA SER A 20 -18.39 2.67 1.65
C SER A 20 -17.51 2.38 2.85
N HIS A 21 -16.69 1.33 2.75
CA HIS A 21 -15.81 0.84 3.79
C HIS A 21 -14.33 0.99 3.43
N LYS A 22 -13.47 0.90 4.45
CA LYS A 22 -12.02 0.89 4.26
C LYS A 22 -11.61 -0.31 3.42
N GLY A 23 -11.08 -0.06 2.23
CA GLY A 23 -10.67 -1.07 1.25
C GLY A 23 -11.49 -1.06 -0.04
N ASP A 24 -12.59 -0.29 -0.09
CA ASP A 24 -13.45 -0.16 -1.27
C ASP A 24 -12.84 0.78 -2.32
N PHE A 25 -12.02 1.76 -1.89
CA PHE A 25 -11.37 2.73 -2.78
C PHE A 25 -9.92 2.34 -3.14
N GLY A 26 -9.61 1.05 -3.02
CA GLY A 26 -8.38 0.47 -3.49
C GLY A 26 -7.26 0.41 -2.45
N LYS A 27 -6.23 -0.37 -2.79
CA LYS A 27 -5.06 -0.64 -1.96
C LYS A 27 -3.81 -0.43 -2.79
N PHE A 28 -2.85 0.29 -2.24
CA PHE A 28 -1.53 0.45 -2.81
C PHE A 28 -0.60 -0.57 -2.16
N LEU A 29 0.03 -1.45 -2.95
CA LEU A 29 1.00 -2.42 -2.43
C LEU A 29 2.40 -2.11 -2.99
N VAL A 30 3.32 -1.78 -2.09
CA VAL A 30 4.75 -1.68 -2.37
C VAL A 30 5.37 -3.04 -2.12
N ILE A 31 6.06 -3.60 -3.11
CA ILE A 31 6.81 -4.84 -2.97
C ILE A 31 8.26 -4.52 -3.21
N GLY A 32 9.10 -4.68 -2.20
CA GLY A 32 10.51 -4.41 -2.37
C GLY A 32 11.28 -4.45 -1.07
N GLY A 33 12.59 -4.59 -1.23
CA GLY A 33 13.53 -4.62 -0.13
C GLY A 33 14.35 -5.88 -0.08
N SER A 34 15.46 -5.78 0.64
CA SER A 34 16.31 -6.91 0.98
C SER A 34 16.95 -6.66 2.34
N LYS A 35 17.71 -7.64 2.83
CA LYS A 35 18.57 -7.47 4.00
C LYS A 35 19.41 -6.19 3.97
N ARG A 36 19.89 -5.80 2.78
CA ARG A 36 20.79 -4.66 2.57
C ARG A 36 20.08 -3.42 2.04
N TYR A 37 19.05 -3.59 1.23
CA TYR A 37 18.35 -2.49 0.57
C TYR A 37 17.00 -2.22 1.23
N THR A 38 17.02 -1.42 2.29
CA THR A 38 15.82 -0.99 3.02
C THR A 38 15.36 0.41 2.61
N GLY A 39 16.28 1.27 2.16
CA GLY A 39 15.98 2.67 1.83
C GLY A 39 15.08 2.84 0.61
N ALA A 40 15.31 2.08 -0.47
CA ALA A 40 14.50 2.17 -1.68
C ALA A 40 13.00 1.87 -1.43
N PRO A 41 12.62 0.72 -0.83
CA PRO A 41 11.22 0.46 -0.52
C PRO A 41 10.65 1.42 0.55
N ALA A 42 11.46 1.92 1.48
CA ALA A 42 11.03 2.93 2.45
C ALA A 42 10.63 4.24 1.79
N LEU A 43 11.41 4.74 0.83
CA LEU A 43 11.09 5.97 0.09
C LEU A 43 9.81 5.80 -0.70
N VAL A 44 9.64 4.68 -1.40
CA VAL A 44 8.41 4.38 -2.15
C VAL A 44 7.21 4.29 -1.22
N ALA A 45 7.35 3.61 -0.08
CA ALA A 45 6.30 3.52 0.92
C ALA A 45 5.91 4.90 1.47
N TYR A 46 6.89 5.74 1.77
CA TYR A 46 6.65 7.10 2.25
C TYR A 46 5.95 7.95 1.19
N SER A 47 6.38 7.89 -0.08
CA SER A 47 5.67 8.56 -1.18
C SER A 47 4.26 8.02 -1.39
N ALA A 48 4.03 6.72 -1.16
CA ALA A 48 2.71 6.11 -1.27
C ALA A 48 1.72 6.65 -0.23
N ILE A 49 2.16 7.27 0.88
CA ILE A 49 1.26 7.98 1.81
C ILE A 49 0.51 9.12 1.10
N ALA A 50 1.11 9.74 0.07
CA ALA A 50 0.41 10.74 -0.74
C ALA A 50 -0.81 10.14 -1.47
N SER A 51 -0.80 8.84 -1.78
CA SER A 51 -1.97 8.17 -2.38
C SER A 51 -3.18 8.13 -1.43
N LEU A 52 -2.97 8.14 -0.11
CA LEU A 52 -4.05 8.27 0.86
C LEU A 52 -4.78 9.61 0.71
N ARG A 53 -4.06 10.67 0.31
CA ARG A 53 -4.65 11.98 0.00
C ARG A 53 -5.38 11.99 -1.34
N ALA A 54 -4.92 11.20 -2.29
CA ALA A 54 -5.60 11.00 -3.58
C ALA A 54 -6.83 10.07 -3.48
N GLY A 55 -7.06 9.46 -2.32
CA GLY A 55 -8.25 8.67 -2.04
C GLY A 55 -8.05 7.15 -1.96
N VAL A 56 -6.81 6.66 -1.95
CA VAL A 56 -6.54 5.25 -1.65
C VAL A 56 -6.81 4.98 -0.17
N ASP A 57 -7.41 3.85 0.17
CA ASP A 57 -7.76 3.55 1.56
C ASP A 57 -6.61 2.99 2.40
N LEU A 58 -5.73 2.22 1.75
CA LEU A 58 -4.69 1.45 2.41
C LEU A 58 -3.39 1.49 1.61
N VAL A 59 -2.29 1.76 2.30
CA VAL A 59 -0.93 1.63 1.77
C VAL A 59 -0.24 0.49 2.52
N LEU A 60 0.21 -0.49 1.74
CA LEU A 60 0.81 -1.72 2.22
C LEU A 60 2.23 -1.86 1.71
N VAL A 61 3.10 -2.45 2.52
CA VAL A 61 4.48 -2.75 2.16
C VAL A 61 4.77 -4.21 2.44
N ALA A 62 5.13 -4.95 1.40
CA ALA A 62 5.62 -6.32 1.48
C ALA A 62 7.15 -6.30 1.41
N ALA A 63 7.83 -6.68 2.49
CA ALA A 63 9.29 -6.69 2.54
C ALA A 63 9.82 -7.76 3.50
N PRO A 64 11.11 -8.15 3.38
CA PRO A 64 11.79 -8.96 4.40
C PRO A 64 11.66 -8.33 5.78
N THR A 65 11.54 -9.15 6.84
CA THR A 65 11.28 -8.70 8.22
C THR A 65 12.11 -7.48 8.64
N ARG A 66 13.43 -7.53 8.47
CA ARG A 66 14.33 -6.40 8.77
C ARG A 66 13.94 -5.10 8.03
N ALA A 67 13.62 -5.20 6.75
CA ALA A 67 13.25 -4.03 5.95
C ALA A 67 11.87 -3.51 6.35
N ALA A 68 10.91 -4.41 6.53
CA ALA A 68 9.55 -4.08 6.91
C ALA A 68 9.48 -3.39 8.28
N ASP A 69 10.20 -3.87 9.29
CA ASP A 69 10.21 -3.26 10.63
C ASP A 69 10.77 -1.82 10.59
N ILE A 70 11.83 -1.62 9.81
CA ILE A 70 12.38 -0.27 9.58
C ILE A 70 11.34 0.59 8.87
N ILE A 71 10.66 0.07 7.85
CA ILE A 71 9.67 0.82 7.09
C ILE A 71 8.45 1.19 7.95
N ALA A 72 8.00 0.29 8.83
CA ALA A 72 6.88 0.51 9.74
C ALA A 72 7.14 1.69 10.68
N SER A 73 8.41 1.94 11.03
CA SER A 73 8.79 3.03 11.92
C SER A 73 8.63 4.44 11.33
N PHE A 74 8.54 4.58 9.99
CA PHE A 74 8.42 5.91 9.37
C PHE A 74 7.04 6.55 9.53
N SER A 75 5.96 5.76 9.55
CA SER A 75 4.61 6.31 9.69
C SER A 75 3.60 5.27 10.17
N PRO A 76 2.71 5.62 11.12
CA PRO A 76 1.62 4.75 11.55
C PRO A 76 0.56 4.49 10.48
N ASN A 77 0.57 5.25 9.37
CA ASN A 77 -0.36 5.06 8.25
C ASN A 77 0.05 3.93 7.30
N LEU A 78 1.27 3.39 7.45
CA LEU A 78 1.77 2.29 6.65
C LEU A 78 1.44 0.96 7.30
N ILE A 79 0.98 0.00 6.51
CA ILE A 79 0.78 -1.38 6.94
C ILE A 79 1.91 -2.21 6.35
N THR A 80 2.73 -2.79 7.21
CA THR A 80 3.86 -3.63 6.77
C THR A 80 3.54 -5.10 6.95
N GLU A 81 3.65 -5.87 5.89
CA GLU A 81 3.53 -7.32 5.89
C GLU A 81 4.92 -7.91 5.65
N THR A 82 5.38 -8.70 6.62
CA THR A 82 6.72 -9.26 6.62
C THR A 82 6.72 -10.69 6.08
N PHE A 83 7.87 -11.10 5.56
CA PHE A 83 8.15 -12.51 5.33
C PHE A 83 9.56 -12.86 5.80
N GLU A 84 9.76 -14.15 6.08
CA GLU A 84 11.06 -14.67 6.46
C GLU A 84 11.98 -14.80 5.24
N GLY A 85 13.26 -14.49 5.46
CA GLY A 85 14.30 -14.50 4.43
C GLY A 85 14.92 -13.13 4.18
N ASP A 86 16.00 -13.11 3.41
CA ASP A 86 16.77 -11.90 3.10
C ASP A 86 16.35 -11.24 1.78
N HIS A 87 15.67 -11.99 0.89
CA HIS A 87 15.34 -11.62 -0.47
C HIS A 87 14.02 -12.27 -0.92
N PHE A 88 13.39 -11.70 -1.95
CA PHE A 88 12.25 -12.33 -2.63
C PHE A 88 12.71 -13.60 -3.37
N THR A 89 11.98 -14.68 -3.17
CA THR A 89 12.20 -15.96 -3.85
C THR A 89 10.93 -16.35 -4.63
N SER A 90 11.05 -17.33 -5.53
CA SER A 90 9.88 -17.90 -6.23
C SER A 90 8.83 -18.51 -5.29
N GLN A 91 9.19 -18.83 -4.03
CA GLN A 91 8.25 -19.28 -3.02
C GLN A 91 7.60 -18.14 -2.23
N THR A 92 8.04 -16.89 -2.41
CA THR A 92 7.45 -15.74 -1.72
C THR A 92 6.03 -15.52 -2.22
N ASN A 93 5.05 -15.87 -1.40
CA ASN A 93 3.65 -15.81 -1.79
C ASN A 93 3.10 -14.38 -1.64
N ILE A 94 3.38 -13.54 -2.63
CA ILE A 94 2.91 -12.15 -2.72
C ILE A 94 1.37 -12.09 -2.65
N LEU A 95 0.68 -13.06 -3.25
CA LEU A 95 -0.78 -13.15 -3.21
C LEU A 95 -1.31 -13.31 -1.78
N LYS A 96 -0.63 -14.11 -0.95
CA LYS A 96 -0.98 -14.26 0.47
C LYS A 96 -0.82 -12.94 1.23
N ILE A 97 0.21 -12.17 0.93
CA ILE A 97 0.42 -10.83 1.52
C ILE A 97 -0.73 -9.89 1.14
N PHE A 98 -1.08 -9.84 -0.14
CA PHE A 98 -2.21 -9.05 -0.61
C PHE A 98 -3.55 -9.52 -0.03
N LEU A 99 -3.78 -10.83 0.11
CA LEU A 99 -5.01 -11.39 0.67
C LEU A 99 -5.13 -11.18 2.18
N ASN A 100 -4.03 -11.27 2.94
CA ASN A 100 -4.03 -10.99 4.38
C ASN A 100 -4.47 -9.55 4.68
N SER A 101 -4.11 -8.59 3.81
CA SER A 101 -4.58 -7.21 3.90
C SER A 101 -6.12 -7.06 3.82
N ARG A 102 -6.86 -8.05 3.31
CA ARG A 102 -8.34 -8.04 3.32
C ARG A 102 -8.91 -8.20 4.73
N LYS A 103 -8.20 -8.88 5.64
CA LYS A 103 -8.67 -9.10 7.01
C LYS A 103 -8.61 -7.83 7.87
N VAL A 104 -7.66 -6.93 7.60
CA VAL A 104 -7.53 -5.66 8.33
C VAL A 104 -8.73 -4.73 8.07
N SER A 105 -9.26 -4.75 6.84
CA SER A 105 -10.47 -4.01 6.43
C SER A 105 -11.75 -4.48 7.17
N MET A 106 -11.83 -5.77 7.52
CA MET A 106 -13.01 -6.35 8.19
C MET A 106 -12.98 -6.26 9.72
N ARG A 107 -11.85 -5.90 10.34
CA ARG A 107 -11.66 -5.91 11.81
C ARG A 107 -12.17 -4.66 12.55
N SER A 108 -12.65 -3.64 11.85
CA SER A 108 -13.28 -2.46 12.46
C SER A 108 -14.78 -2.68 12.77
N ARG A 109 -15.13 -3.89 13.21
CA ARG A 109 -16.44 -4.24 13.77
C ARG A 109 -16.29 -4.58 15.24
#